data_AF-A0A7C6XV55-F1
#
_entry.id   AF-A0A7C6XV55-F1
#
_cell.length_a   1.000
_cell.length_b   1.000
_cell.length_c   1.000
_cell.angle_alpha   90.00
_cell.angle_beta   90.00
_cell.angle_gamma   90.00
#
_symmetry.space_group_name_H-M   'P 1'
#
loop_
_entity.id
_entity.type
_entity.pdbx_description
1 polymer ?
#
loop_
_entity_poly.entity_id
_entity_poly.type
_entity_poly.pdbx_seq_one_letter_code
_entity_poly.pdbx_strand_id
1 'polypeptide(L)' 'METFLDDGYMDMHRVMRALREVNFDGAVISDHLPTMVGGRRAAEAFSVGYIKALIQSVNNE' A
#
# COMPACT_ATOMS: atom_id res chain seq x y z
N MET A 1 -14.33 -3.41 -8.95
CA MET A 1 -14.67 -2.76 -7.68
C MET A 1 -13.36 -2.63 -6.92
N GLU A 2 -13.05 -1.45 -6.40
CA GLU A 2 -11.84 -1.20 -5.61
C GLU A 2 -12.01 -1.76 -4.18
N THR A 3 -10.95 -2.33 -3.63
CA THR A 3 -10.91 -2.91 -2.28
C THR A 3 -9.84 -2.22 -1.42
N PHE A 4 -9.79 -2.55 -0.12
CA PHE A 4 -8.66 -2.12 0.71
C PHE A 4 -7.36 -2.80 0.25
N LEU A 5 -6.22 -2.17 0.55
CA LEU A 5 -4.89 -2.66 0.19
C LEU A 5 -4.56 -4.04 0.78
N ASP A 6 -5.24 -4.43 1.86
CA ASP A 6 -5.07 -5.69 2.59
C ASP A 6 -6.20 -6.71 2.33
N ASP A 7 -7.22 -6.34 1.55
CA ASP A 7 -8.42 -7.17 1.30
C ASP A 7 -8.72 -7.30 -0.21
N GLY A 8 -7.68 -7.19 -1.03
CA GLY A 8 -7.75 -7.38 -2.48
C GLY A 8 -7.22 -8.74 -2.94
N TYR A 9 -7.40 -9.04 -4.22
CA TYR A 9 -6.81 -10.24 -4.83
C TYR A 9 -5.28 -10.20 -4.94
N MET A 10 -4.69 -9.00 -4.89
CA MET A 10 -3.24 -8.82 -4.97
C MET A 10 -2.61 -8.92 -3.59
N ASP A 11 -1.55 -9.75 -3.49
CA ASP A 11 -0.67 -9.74 -2.33
C ASP A 11 0.30 -8.55 -2.44
N MET A 12 -0.05 -7.47 -1.75
CA MET A 12 0.72 -6.22 -1.80
C MET A 12 2.12 -6.35 -1.18
N HIS A 13 2.35 -7.34 -0.31
CA HIS A 13 3.69 -7.64 0.19
C HIS A 13 4.57 -8.19 -0.94
N ARG A 14 4.05 -9.10 -1.77
CA ARG A 14 4.78 -9.61 -2.94
C ARG A 14 5.04 -8.53 -3.98
N VAL A 15 4.08 -7.63 -4.20
CA VAL A 15 4.27 -6.47 -5.09
C VAL A 15 5.42 -5.59 -4.57
N MET A 16 5.39 -5.26 -3.27
CA MET A 16 6.42 -4.42 -2.67
C MET A 16 7.80 -5.09 -2.69
N ARG A 17 7.87 -6.42 -2.48
CA ARG A 17 9.12 -7.18 -2.59
C ARG A 17 9.69 -7.11 -4.00
N ALA A 18 8.85 -7.24 -5.03
CA ALA A 18 9.29 -7.13 -6.43
C ALA A 18 9.86 -5.74 -6.75
N LEU A 19 9.29 -4.66 -6.20
CA LEU A 19 9.85 -3.31 -6.33
C LEU A 19 11.22 -3.20 -5.66
N ARG A 20 11.38 -3.78 -4.46
CA ARG A 20 12.65 -3.82 -3.72
C ARG A 20 13.73 -4.63 -4.46
N GLU A 21 13.37 -5.75 -5.08
CA GLU A 21 14.28 -6.61 -5.85
C GLU A 21 14.94 -5.88 -7.03
N VAL A 22 14.25 -4.91 -7.62
CA VAL A 22 14.79 -4.09 -8.72
C VAL A 22 15.39 -2.76 -8.25
N ASN A 23 15.56 -2.57 -6.94
CA ASN A 23 16.03 -1.32 -6.32
C ASN A 23 15.23 -0.09 -6.76
N PHE A 24 13.91 -0.23 -6.90
CA PHE A 24 13.04 0.91 -7.20
C PHE A 24 13.10 1.93 -6.05
N ASP A 25 13.46 3.18 -6.36
CA ASP A 25 13.62 4.29 -5.42
C ASP A 25 12.59 5.42 -5.62
N GLY A 26 11.64 5.19 -6.53
CA GLY A 26 10.59 6.15 -6.85
C GLY A 26 9.47 6.23 -5.82
N ALA A 27 8.50 7.10 -6.08
CA ALA A 27 7.34 7.26 -5.22
C ALA A 27 6.39 6.05 -5.34
N VAL A 28 5.86 5.61 -4.19
CA VAL A 28 4.71 4.70 -4.11
C VAL A 28 3.53 5.51 -3.57
N ILE A 29 2.43 5.54 -4.31
CA ILE A 29 1.25 6.35 -4.00
C ILE A 29 0.00 5.49 -3.92
N SER A 30 -0.96 5.90 -3.09
CA SER A 30 -2.35 5.45 -3.18
C SER A 30 -3.01 6.05 -4.41
N ASP A 31 -3.84 5.26 -5.09
CA ASP A 31 -4.57 5.69 -6.29
C ASP A 31 -6.06 5.87 -5.99
N HIS A 32 -6.82 4.78 -5.99
CA HIS A 32 -8.24 4.77 -5.64
C HIS A 32 -8.47 4.30 -4.21
N LEU A 33 -9.31 5.03 -3.49
CA LEU A 33 -9.56 4.79 -2.07
C LEU A 33 -11.03 4.38 -1.85
N PRO A 34 -11.29 3.23 -1.19
CA PRO A 34 -12.62 2.90 -0.74
C PRO A 34 -13.20 3.97 0.19
N THR A 35 -14.53 4.08 0.21
CA THR A 35 -15.20 4.98 1.14
C THR A 35 -15.06 4.45 2.56
N MET A 36 -14.58 5.29 3.48
CA MET A 36 -14.42 4.97 4.90
C MET A 36 -15.17 5.93 5.80
N VAL A 37 -15.55 5.45 6.98
CA VAL A 37 -15.94 6.33 8.10
C VAL A 37 -14.76 7.27 8.40
N GLY A 38 -15.04 8.56 8.58
CA GLY A 38 -14.01 9.61 8.66
C GLY A 38 -13.61 10.21 7.30
N GLY A 39 -14.20 9.72 6.20
CA GLY A 39 -14.08 10.30 4.87
C GLY A 39 -12.72 10.08 4.22
N ARG A 40 -12.46 10.83 3.13
CA ARG A 40 -11.27 10.63 2.28
C ARG A 40 -9.95 10.71 3.03
N ARG A 41 -9.83 11.56 4.05
CA ARG A 41 -8.59 11.71 4.82
C ARG A 41 -8.28 10.48 5.68
N ALA A 42 -9.30 9.83 6.22
CA ALA A 42 -9.13 8.57 6.94
C ALA A 42 -8.68 7.45 5.99
N ALA A 43 -9.28 7.37 4.79
CA ALA A 43 -8.89 6.39 3.78
C ALA A 43 -7.44 6.59 3.27
N GLU A 44 -7.05 7.84 3.07
CA GLU A 44 -5.67 8.18 2.70
C GLU A 44 -4.68 7.80 3.81
N ALA A 45 -5.02 8.13 5.06
CA ALA A 45 -4.15 7.84 6.21
C ALA A 45 -3.94 6.33 6.40
N PHE A 46 -5.00 5.52 6.26
CA PHE A 46 -4.89 4.06 6.26
C PHE A 46 -3.97 3.58 5.14
N SER A 47 -4.20 4.05 3.91
CA SER A 47 -3.50 3.54 2.73
C SER A 47 -2.02 3.89 2.74
N VAL A 48 -1.67 5.15 3.02
CA VAL A 48 -0.27 5.59 3.15
C VAL A 48 0.41 4.91 4.33
N GLY A 49 -0.30 4.72 5.46
CA GLY A 49 0.22 3.98 6.61
C GLY A 49 0.55 2.53 6.25
N TYR A 50 -0.34 1.85 5.54
CA TYR A 50 -0.15 0.47 5.11
C TYR A 50 0.98 0.33 4.08
N ILE A 51 1.05 1.22 3.09
CA ILE A 51 2.17 1.28 2.12
C ILE A 51 3.51 1.45 2.85
N LYS A 52 3.59 2.36 3.82
CA LYS A 52 4.80 2.57 4.62
C LYS A 52 5.20 1.32 5.40
N ALA A 53 4.23 0.59 5.95
CA ALA A 53 4.48 -0.67 6.65
C ALA A 53 5.01 -1.77 5.69
N LEU A 54 4.44 -1.88 4.49
CA LEU A 54 4.93 -2.82 3.47
C LEU A 54 6.38 -2.53 3.07
N ILE A 55 6.72 -1.25 2.84
CA ILE A 55 8.10 -0.82 2.53
C ILE A 55 9.04 -1.22 3.66
N GLN A 56 8.66 -0.96 4.92
CA GLN A 56 9.46 -1.36 6.08
C GLN A 56 9.61 -2.88 6.18
N SER A 57 8.54 -3.63 5.94
CA SER A 57 8.53 -5.10 5.98
C SER A 57 9.55 -5.68 5.02
N VAL A 58 9.48 -5.34 3.72
CA VAL A 58 10.37 -5.93 2.69
C VAL A 58 11.83 -5.47 2.79
N ASN A 59 12.08 -4.36 3.48
CA ASN A 59 13.44 -3.87 3.78
C ASN A 59 14.05 -4.55 5.01
N ASN A 60 13.23 -5.16 5.86
CA ASN A 60 13.66 -5.89 7.06
C ASN A 60 13.77 -7.41 6.83
N GLU A 61 13.58 -7.88 5.60
CA GLU A 61 13.84 -9.26 5.15
C GLU A 61 15.31 -9.45 4.76
#